data_AF-A0A8X7V4B8-F1
#
_entry.id   AF-A0A8X7V4B8-F1
#
_cell.length_a   1.000
_cell.length_b   1.000
_cell.length_c   1.000
_cell.angle_alpha   90.00
_cell.angle_beta   90.00
_cell.angle_gamma   90.00
#
_symmetry.space_group_name_H-M   'P 1'
#
loop_
_entity.id
_entity.type
_entity.pdbx_description
1 polymer ?
#
loop_
_entity_poly.entity_id
_entity_poly.type
_entity_poly.pdbx_seq_one_letter_code
_entity_poly.pdbx_strand_id
1 'polypeptide(L)'
;MARIIITLSTPLFFFLFSLLSHQTVSQPEHLTTFCNPSDNFTQTSSYEANRDLLLSSLRVRSSLGTYSNATAGRTPNTVHGMFLCRGDITATSCSDCVQTATIEIASNCSLNRAAVIYYDECMVRYSSVAFFSVLEVRPSIVLYSLRSAPNLNTFNETLADKFNQLILNVSSSSLVPYFVEDQERVTQEEGSYEFESMVQCSPGLDRLNCTVCLRFALLRVSTCCGLPSSALIFTPKCLLRYRTSALSSPPPLSPSPPPPLSFPPAPPSPALFFPPPALSQPPPPLVFTRPQDVPSLCGTFSFNVIKGNEIFGRIAITMTALVFALVNL
;
A
#
# COMPACT_ATOMS: atom_id res chain seq x y z
N MET A 1 -28.20 -9.68 -57.57
CA MET A 1 -28.12 -9.23 -56.17
C MET A 1 -28.71 -10.32 -55.28
N ALA A 2 -27.89 -11.19 -54.71
CA ALA A 2 -28.36 -12.20 -53.77
C ALA A 2 -28.25 -11.65 -52.35
N ARG A 3 -29.39 -11.48 -51.66
CA ARG A 3 -29.43 -11.12 -50.23
C ARG A 3 -29.34 -12.41 -49.42
N ILE A 4 -28.22 -12.59 -48.73
CA ILE A 4 -28.05 -13.67 -47.74
C ILE A 4 -28.75 -13.20 -46.47
N ILE A 5 -29.86 -13.85 -46.13
CA ILE A 5 -30.54 -13.69 -44.85
C ILE A 5 -29.92 -14.72 -43.91
N ILE A 6 -29.12 -14.26 -42.95
CA ILE A 6 -28.57 -15.10 -41.89
C ILE A 6 -29.64 -15.21 -40.80
N THR A 7 -30.36 -16.33 -40.75
CA THR A 7 -31.24 -16.66 -39.63
C THR A 7 -30.37 -17.17 -38.48
N LEU A 8 -30.10 -16.30 -37.51
CA LEU A 8 -29.38 -16.68 -36.28
C LEU A 8 -30.26 -17.65 -35.50
N SER A 9 -29.81 -18.90 -35.35
CA SER A 9 -30.56 -19.94 -34.65
C SER A 9 -30.68 -19.58 -33.16
N THR A 10 -31.89 -19.68 -32.62
CA THR A 10 -32.21 -19.47 -31.19
C THR A 10 -31.28 -20.15 -30.18
N PRO A 11 -30.67 -21.35 -30.42
CA PRO A 11 -29.70 -21.92 -29.47
C PRO A 11 -28.39 -21.13 -29.34
N LEU A 12 -27.99 -20.36 -30.36
CA LEU A 12 -26.75 -19.58 -30.32
C LEU A 12 -26.87 -18.39 -29.36
N PHE A 13 -28.07 -17.81 -29.25
CA PHE A 13 -28.37 -16.73 -28.31
C PHE A 13 -28.34 -17.18 -26.84
N PHE A 14 -28.81 -18.40 -26.54
CA PHE A 14 -28.73 -18.98 -25.20
C PHE A 14 -27.28 -19.29 -24.77
N PHE A 15 -26.44 -19.74 -25.71
CA PHE A 15 -25.00 -19.95 -25.44
C PHE A 15 -24.27 -18.63 -25.14
N LEU A 16 -24.58 -17.56 -25.88
CA LEU A 16 -24.03 -16.23 -25.61
C LEU A 16 -24.47 -15.68 -24.25
N PHE A 17 -25.73 -15.87 -23.84
CA PHE A 17 -26.20 -15.46 -22.49
C PHE A 17 -25.55 -16.28 -21.36
N SER A 18 -25.27 -17.57 -21.58
CA SER A 18 -24.54 -18.41 -20.61
C SER A 18 -23.07 -17.99 -20.44
N LEU A 19 -22.47 -17.41 -21.47
CA LEU A 19 -21.09 -16.89 -21.42
C LEU A 19 -21.01 -15.51 -20.73
N LEU A 20 -22.08 -14.70 -20.79
CA LEU A 20 -22.15 -13.42 -20.06
C LEU A 20 -22.51 -13.56 -18.56
N SER A 21 -22.88 -14.76 -18.11
CA SER A 21 -23.33 -14.99 -16.72
C SER A 21 -22.29 -15.64 -15.81
N HIS A 22 -21.09 -15.95 -16.31
CA HIS A 22 -19.99 -16.34 -15.43
C HIS A 22 -19.47 -15.10 -14.71
N GLN A 23 -20.09 -14.76 -13.57
CA GLN A 23 -19.35 -14.04 -12.55
C GLN A 23 -18.11 -14.89 -12.26
N THR A 24 -16.93 -14.37 -12.57
CA THR A 24 -15.67 -14.99 -12.15
C THR A 24 -15.63 -14.87 -10.63
N VAL A 25 -16.18 -15.86 -9.94
CA VAL A 25 -15.97 -16.03 -8.50
C VAL A 25 -14.49 -16.36 -8.35
N SER A 26 -13.70 -15.34 -8.02
CA SER A 26 -12.31 -15.55 -7.61
C SER A 26 -12.32 -16.47 -6.40
N GLN A 27 -11.48 -17.51 -6.41
CA GLN A 27 -11.28 -18.36 -5.24
C GLN A 27 -10.72 -17.51 -4.09
N PRO A 28 -11.12 -17.76 -2.83
CA PRO A 28 -10.55 -17.07 -1.68
C PRO A 28 -9.02 -17.21 -1.64
N GLU A 29 -8.31 -16.11 -1.41
CA GLU A 29 -6.84 -16.11 -1.39
C GLU A 29 -6.31 -16.43 0.03
N HIS A 30 -5.80 -17.65 0.21
CA HIS A 30 -5.19 -18.06 1.49
C HIS A 30 -3.91 -17.29 1.76
N LEU A 31 -3.81 -16.66 2.94
CA LEU A 31 -2.61 -15.94 3.36
C LEU A 31 -1.75 -16.79 4.30
N THR A 32 -2.35 -17.30 5.38
CA THR A 32 -1.64 -18.15 6.34
C THR A 32 -2.58 -18.83 7.34
N THR A 33 -2.07 -19.86 8.02
CA THR A 33 -2.74 -20.51 9.15
C THR A 33 -1.78 -20.62 10.34
N PHE A 34 -2.25 -20.22 11.52
CA PHE A 34 -1.53 -20.40 12.77
C PHE A 34 -2.29 -21.38 13.68
N CYS A 35 -1.64 -22.48 14.03
CA CYS A 35 -2.11 -23.44 15.03
C CYS A 35 -1.28 -23.24 16.31
N ASN A 36 -1.91 -23.20 17.49
CA ASN A 36 -1.18 -23.10 18.75
C ASN A 36 -0.57 -24.46 19.13
N PRO A 37 0.75 -24.67 19.06
CA PRO A 37 1.36 -25.97 19.30
C PRO A 37 1.39 -26.35 20.79
N SER A 38 1.25 -25.36 21.68
CA SER A 38 1.41 -25.53 23.13
C SER A 38 0.16 -26.06 23.83
N ASP A 39 -1.00 -26.08 23.16
CA ASP A 39 -2.26 -26.51 23.74
C ASP A 39 -3.02 -27.40 22.75
N ASN A 40 -2.99 -28.71 23.00
CA ASN A 40 -3.61 -29.73 22.14
C ASN A 40 -4.73 -30.47 22.89
N PHE A 41 -5.71 -30.94 22.15
CA PHE A 41 -6.73 -31.88 22.63
C PHE A 41 -6.47 -33.27 22.04
N THR A 42 -7.09 -34.30 22.61
CA THR A 42 -6.98 -35.67 22.10
C THR A 42 -8.00 -35.93 21.00
N GLN A 43 -7.61 -36.68 19.96
CA GLN A 43 -8.54 -37.14 18.94
C GLN A 43 -9.76 -37.82 19.59
N THR A 44 -10.93 -37.65 18.96
CA THR A 44 -12.27 -38.07 19.41
C THR A 44 -12.73 -37.52 20.76
N SER A 45 -12.07 -36.47 21.27
CA SER A 45 -12.52 -35.80 22.50
C SER A 45 -13.81 -35.00 22.33
N SER A 46 -14.47 -34.69 23.44
CA SER A 46 -15.59 -33.74 23.43
C SER A 46 -15.19 -32.35 22.92
N TYR A 47 -13.92 -31.96 23.06
CA TYR A 47 -13.43 -30.68 22.54
C TYR A 47 -13.43 -30.67 21.00
N GLU A 48 -12.98 -31.76 20.37
CA GLU A 48 -13.04 -31.93 18.92
C GLU A 48 -14.47 -31.78 18.41
N ALA A 49 -15.42 -32.53 18.98
CA ALA A 49 -16.82 -32.45 18.59
C ALA A 49 -17.38 -31.03 18.76
N ASN A 50 -17.04 -30.34 19.85
CA ASN A 50 -17.49 -28.97 20.10
C ASN A 50 -16.85 -27.96 19.13
N ARG A 51 -15.57 -28.14 18.75
CA ARG A 51 -14.89 -27.32 17.73
C ARG A 51 -15.57 -27.50 16.37
N ASP A 52 -15.88 -28.73 15.98
CA ASP A 52 -16.48 -29.02 14.68
C ASP A 52 -17.91 -28.47 14.59
N LEU A 53 -18.68 -28.59 15.67
CA LEU A 53 -19.99 -27.95 15.82
C LEU A 53 -19.90 -26.42 15.73
N LEU A 54 -18.91 -25.82 16.40
CA LEU A 54 -18.66 -24.38 16.35
C LEU A 54 -18.34 -23.92 14.92
N LEU A 55 -17.38 -24.56 14.25
CA LEU A 55 -16.99 -24.23 12.87
C LEU A 55 -18.16 -24.38 11.90
N SER A 56 -18.98 -25.43 12.08
CA SER A 56 -20.21 -25.59 11.30
C SER A 56 -21.23 -24.47 11.56
N SER A 57 -21.37 -24.01 12.81
CA SER A 57 -22.23 -22.87 13.14
C SER A 57 -21.75 -21.57 12.48
N LEU A 58 -20.43 -21.33 12.46
CA LEU A 58 -19.85 -20.16 11.80
C LEU A 58 -20.12 -20.14 10.29
N ARG A 59 -20.02 -21.30 9.61
CA ARG A 59 -20.41 -21.43 8.18
C ARG A 59 -21.86 -21.05 7.92
N VAL A 60 -22.79 -21.47 8.78
CA VAL A 60 -24.21 -21.11 8.61
C VAL A 60 -24.38 -19.60 8.81
N ARG A 61 -23.71 -19.03 9.82
CA ARG A 61 -23.81 -17.61 10.18
C ARG A 61 -23.17 -16.68 9.15
N SER A 62 -22.21 -17.13 8.34
CA SER A 62 -21.58 -16.30 7.30
C SER A 62 -22.55 -15.91 6.18
N SER A 63 -23.66 -16.65 6.01
CA SER A 63 -24.74 -16.25 5.10
C SER A 63 -25.56 -15.06 5.59
N LEU A 64 -25.46 -14.70 6.88
CA LEU A 64 -26.30 -13.68 7.53
C LEU A 64 -25.58 -12.35 7.74
N GLY A 65 -24.26 -12.30 7.58
CA GLY A 65 -23.48 -11.09 7.81
C GLY A 65 -21.97 -11.31 7.71
N THR A 66 -21.23 -10.21 7.82
CA THR A 66 -19.76 -10.17 7.64
C THR A 66 -18.96 -10.42 8.92
N TYR A 67 -19.65 -10.58 10.05
CA TYR A 67 -19.07 -10.95 11.33
C TYR A 67 -20.06 -11.76 12.14
N SER A 68 -19.57 -12.79 12.81
CA SER A 68 -20.31 -13.46 13.88
C SER A 68 -19.35 -14.12 14.85
N ASN A 69 -19.83 -14.32 16.07
CA ASN A 69 -19.17 -15.16 17.06
C ASN A 69 -20.13 -16.24 17.55
N ALA A 70 -19.56 -17.31 18.09
CA ALA A 70 -20.29 -18.41 18.68
C ALA A 70 -19.45 -19.08 19.77
N THR A 71 -20.14 -19.79 20.67
CA THR A 71 -19.53 -20.63 21.68
C THR A 71 -20.21 -21.99 21.65
N ALA A 72 -19.44 -23.07 21.73
CA ALA A 72 -19.95 -24.44 21.72
C ALA A 72 -19.39 -25.23 22.92
N GLY A 73 -20.17 -26.18 23.42
CA GLY A 73 -19.76 -27.02 24.53
C GLY A 73 -19.96 -26.40 25.91
N ARG A 74 -19.42 -27.09 26.92
CA ARG A 74 -19.41 -26.68 28.33
C ARG A 74 -18.06 -27.02 28.94
N THR A 75 -17.69 -26.34 30.02
CA THR A 75 -16.44 -26.57 30.75
C THR A 75 -16.29 -28.05 31.11
N PRO A 76 -15.11 -28.67 30.89
CA PRO A 76 -13.84 -28.08 30.46
C PRO A 76 -13.62 -28.05 28.93
N ASN A 77 -14.64 -28.39 28.13
CA ASN A 77 -14.53 -28.54 26.67
C ASN A 77 -15.24 -27.43 25.89
N THR A 78 -15.33 -26.22 26.46
CA THR A 78 -15.90 -25.05 25.79
C THR A 78 -14.96 -24.59 24.67
N VAL A 79 -15.53 -24.21 23.53
CA VAL A 79 -14.81 -23.63 22.39
C VAL A 79 -15.46 -22.31 22.01
N HIS A 80 -14.65 -21.26 21.90
CA HIS A 80 -15.05 -19.93 21.45
C HIS A 80 -14.55 -19.71 20.04
N GLY A 81 -15.36 -19.13 19.16
CA GLY A 81 -14.93 -18.83 17.80
C GLY A 81 -15.65 -17.66 17.17
N MET A 82 -15.01 -17.07 16.17
CA MET A 82 -15.58 -16.00 15.37
C MET A 82 -15.03 -16.04 13.94
N PHE A 83 -15.76 -15.38 13.05
CA PHE A 83 -15.23 -14.96 11.76
C PHE A 83 -15.36 -13.44 11.61
N LEU A 84 -14.49 -12.86 10.80
CA LEU A 84 -14.56 -11.47 10.37
C LEU A 84 -14.15 -11.39 8.90
N CYS A 85 -15.06 -10.92 8.07
CA CYS A 85 -14.81 -10.62 6.67
C CYS A 85 -14.34 -9.17 6.50
N ARG A 86 -13.60 -8.90 5.43
CA ARG A 86 -13.19 -7.55 5.06
C ARG A 86 -14.41 -6.68 4.75
N GLY A 87 -14.35 -5.40 5.06
CA GLY A 87 -15.54 -4.52 5.00
C GLY A 87 -16.05 -4.17 3.61
N ASP A 88 -15.21 -4.31 2.58
CA ASP A 88 -15.44 -3.95 1.17
C ASP A 88 -15.97 -5.11 0.31
N ILE A 89 -16.09 -6.32 0.86
CA ILE A 89 -16.51 -7.50 0.09
C ILE A 89 -18.01 -7.80 0.22
N THR A 90 -18.55 -8.51 -0.77
CA THR A 90 -19.95 -8.94 -0.76
C THR A 90 -20.23 -10.02 0.28
N ALA A 91 -21.49 -10.15 0.73
CA ALA A 91 -21.91 -11.22 1.62
C ALA A 91 -21.63 -12.62 1.04
N THR A 92 -21.76 -12.78 -0.28
CA THR A 92 -21.44 -14.04 -0.97
C THR A 92 -19.96 -14.37 -0.86
N SER A 93 -19.07 -13.43 -1.23
CA SER A 93 -17.61 -13.62 -1.14
C SER A 93 -17.16 -13.89 0.31
N CYS A 94 -17.78 -13.20 1.27
CA CYS A 94 -17.57 -13.46 2.69
C CYS A 94 -17.98 -14.89 3.07
N SER A 95 -19.16 -15.33 2.67
CA SER A 95 -19.66 -16.68 2.97
C SER A 95 -18.80 -17.76 2.33
N ASP A 96 -18.34 -17.55 1.09
CA ASP A 96 -17.45 -18.48 0.40
C ASP A 96 -16.10 -18.60 1.12
N CYS A 97 -15.50 -17.45 1.50
CA CYS A 97 -14.26 -17.43 2.27
C CYS A 97 -14.40 -18.16 3.61
N VAL A 98 -15.46 -17.87 4.39
CA VAL A 98 -15.65 -18.51 5.71
C VAL A 98 -15.91 -20.01 5.58
N GLN A 99 -16.63 -20.45 4.54
CA GLN A 99 -16.82 -21.86 4.25
C GLN A 99 -15.49 -22.57 4.02
N THR A 100 -14.66 -22.05 3.12
CA THR A 100 -13.33 -22.61 2.84
C THR A 100 -12.44 -22.59 4.08
N ALA A 101 -12.35 -21.43 4.74
CA ALA A 101 -11.51 -21.22 5.91
C ALA A 101 -11.84 -22.16 7.08
N THR A 102 -13.13 -22.41 7.35
CA THR A 102 -13.54 -23.32 8.44
C THR A 102 -13.21 -24.78 8.14
N ILE A 103 -13.22 -25.21 6.88
CA ILE A 103 -12.81 -26.55 6.47
C ILE A 103 -11.30 -26.69 6.61
N GLU A 104 -10.55 -25.73 6.07
CA GLU A 104 -9.08 -25.79 6.08
C GLU A 104 -8.49 -25.64 7.48
N ILE A 105 -9.02 -24.77 8.34
CA ILE A 105 -8.49 -24.62 9.70
C ILE A 105 -8.70 -25.89 10.54
N ALA A 106 -9.78 -26.65 10.31
CA ALA A 106 -10.01 -27.93 10.97
C ALA A 106 -9.01 -29.00 10.50
N SER A 107 -8.70 -29.02 9.21
CA SER A 107 -7.72 -29.94 8.61
C SER A 107 -6.29 -29.60 9.03
N ASN A 108 -5.89 -28.33 8.93
CA ASN A 108 -4.53 -27.86 9.18
C ASN A 108 -4.18 -27.86 10.66
N CYS A 109 -5.14 -27.55 11.54
CA CYS A 109 -4.97 -27.53 12.99
C CYS A 109 -5.79 -28.65 13.64
N SER A 110 -5.49 -29.90 13.25
CA SER A 110 -6.32 -31.07 13.55
C SER A 110 -6.43 -31.39 15.04
N LEU A 111 -5.44 -31.03 15.86
CA LEU A 111 -5.39 -31.35 17.29
C LEU A 111 -5.23 -30.13 18.21
N ASN A 112 -5.15 -28.91 17.66
CA ASN A 112 -4.85 -27.71 18.44
C ASN A 112 -6.12 -27.15 19.07
N ARG A 113 -6.04 -26.71 20.33
CA ARG A 113 -7.17 -26.06 21.01
C ARG A 113 -7.38 -24.60 20.59
N ALA A 114 -6.38 -23.97 19.99
CA ALA A 114 -6.53 -22.63 19.45
C ALA A 114 -5.88 -22.53 18.07
N ALA A 115 -6.56 -21.84 17.16
CA ALA A 115 -6.05 -21.57 15.83
C ALA A 115 -6.68 -20.32 15.22
N VAL A 116 -5.98 -19.72 14.27
CA VAL A 116 -6.50 -18.66 13.40
C VAL A 116 -6.02 -18.90 11.97
N ILE A 117 -6.94 -18.77 11.02
CA ILE A 117 -6.67 -18.80 9.59
C ILE A 117 -7.03 -17.45 8.99
N TYR A 118 -6.22 -16.99 8.06
CA TYR A 118 -6.39 -15.72 7.36
C TYR A 118 -6.38 -15.95 5.86
N TYR A 119 -7.40 -15.39 5.23
CA TYR A 119 -7.51 -15.15 3.80
C TYR A 119 -7.48 -13.64 3.57
N ASP A 120 -7.29 -13.20 2.33
CA ASP A 120 -7.39 -11.78 1.99
C ASP A 120 -8.81 -11.25 2.32
N GLU A 121 -9.83 -12.09 2.11
CA GLU A 121 -11.25 -11.76 2.26
C GLU A 121 -11.78 -11.93 3.69
N CYS A 122 -11.25 -12.88 4.48
CA CYS A 122 -11.77 -13.16 5.81
C CYS A 122 -10.75 -13.80 6.76
N MET A 123 -11.06 -13.75 8.05
CA MET A 123 -10.36 -14.47 9.10
C MET A 123 -11.35 -15.34 9.87
N VAL A 124 -10.94 -16.58 10.20
CA VAL A 124 -11.65 -17.47 11.13
C VAL A 124 -10.72 -17.82 12.29
N ARG A 125 -11.21 -17.72 13.53
CA ARG A 125 -10.44 -18.02 14.75
C ARG A 125 -11.27 -18.84 15.72
N TYR A 126 -10.64 -19.82 16.38
CA TYR A 126 -11.20 -20.50 17.54
C TYR A 126 -10.17 -20.66 18.66
N SER A 127 -10.64 -20.83 19.89
CA SER A 127 -9.81 -21.04 21.09
C SER A 127 -10.60 -21.67 22.24
N SER A 128 -9.90 -22.35 23.13
CA SER A 128 -10.40 -22.84 24.42
C SER A 128 -10.63 -21.70 25.43
N VAL A 129 -10.00 -20.54 25.20
CA VAL A 129 -10.10 -19.33 26.02
C VAL A 129 -10.90 -18.26 25.28
N ALA A 130 -11.83 -17.59 25.95
CA ALA A 130 -12.61 -16.52 25.36
C ALA A 130 -11.73 -15.31 24.98
N PHE A 131 -11.91 -14.78 23.75
CA PHE A 131 -11.06 -13.71 23.21
C PHE A 131 -11.85 -12.56 22.55
N PHE A 132 -13.19 -12.54 22.58
CA PHE A 132 -13.99 -11.63 21.76
C PHE A 132 -13.68 -10.14 21.98
N SER A 133 -13.53 -9.72 23.24
CA SER A 133 -13.25 -8.31 23.61
C SER A 133 -11.82 -8.08 24.12
N VAL A 134 -10.92 -9.04 23.90
CA VAL A 134 -9.52 -8.94 24.35
C VAL A 134 -8.68 -8.32 23.23
N LEU A 135 -7.87 -7.32 23.55
CA LEU A 135 -6.89 -6.79 22.60
C LEU A 135 -5.77 -7.82 22.40
N GLU A 136 -5.72 -8.40 21.20
CA GLU A 136 -4.68 -9.32 20.76
C GLU A 136 -4.14 -8.86 19.40
N VAL A 137 -2.85 -8.52 19.35
CA VAL A 137 -2.19 -8.12 18.10
C VAL A 137 -1.41 -9.27 17.45
N ARG A 138 -1.47 -10.48 18.03
CA ARG A 138 -0.73 -11.67 17.55
C ARG A 138 -1.59 -12.94 17.54
N PRO A 139 -1.31 -13.88 16.63
CA PRO A 139 -0.32 -13.79 15.56
C PRO A 139 -0.77 -12.79 14.47
N SER A 140 0.18 -12.10 13.84
CA SER A 140 -0.09 -11.06 12.84
C SER A 140 0.57 -11.38 11.51
N ILE A 141 -0.09 -11.02 10.42
CA ILE A 141 0.45 -11.05 9.06
C ILE A 141 0.99 -9.67 8.71
N VAL A 142 2.15 -9.64 8.06
CA VAL A 142 2.70 -8.44 7.43
C VAL A 142 3.07 -8.80 6.00
N LEU A 143 2.28 -8.34 5.03
CA LEU A 143 2.59 -8.45 3.60
C LEU A 143 2.89 -7.06 3.06
N TYR A 144 3.86 -6.96 2.16
CA TYR A 144 4.24 -5.69 1.56
C TYR A 144 4.86 -5.90 0.18
N SER A 145 4.79 -4.87 -0.66
CA SER A 145 5.47 -4.88 -1.95
C SER A 145 6.98 -4.67 -1.78
N LEU A 146 7.79 -5.33 -2.61
CA LEU A 146 9.22 -5.04 -2.71
C LEU A 146 9.51 -3.71 -3.43
N ARG A 147 8.52 -3.11 -4.08
CA ARG A 147 8.63 -1.79 -4.70
C ARG A 147 8.42 -0.69 -3.66
N SER A 148 9.27 0.33 -3.70
CA SER A 148 9.09 1.56 -2.92
C SER A 148 7.89 2.35 -3.43
N ALA A 149 7.25 3.09 -2.52
CA ALA A 149 6.22 4.04 -2.90
C ALA A 149 6.77 5.18 -3.78
N PRO A 150 5.95 5.76 -4.68
CA PRO A 150 6.35 6.92 -5.46
C PRO A 150 6.60 8.14 -4.55
N ASN A 151 7.69 8.88 -4.80
CA ASN A 151 8.04 10.10 -4.06
C ASN A 151 7.98 9.92 -2.53
N LEU A 152 9.01 9.28 -1.96
CA LEU A 152 9.04 8.80 -0.58
C LEU A 152 8.76 9.87 0.49
N ASN A 153 9.23 11.10 0.30
CA ASN A 153 9.03 12.16 1.29
C ASN A 153 7.55 12.55 1.37
N THR A 154 6.95 12.90 0.23
CA THR A 154 5.52 13.22 0.16
C THR A 154 4.67 12.04 0.61
N PHE A 155 5.01 10.82 0.17
CA PHE A 155 4.27 9.63 0.54
C PHE A 155 4.28 9.35 2.05
N ASN A 156 5.40 9.57 2.74
CA ASN A 156 5.48 9.36 4.18
C ASN A 156 4.52 10.28 4.94
N GLU A 157 4.44 11.55 4.53
CA GLU A 157 3.50 12.53 5.09
C GLU A 157 2.05 12.13 4.80
N THR A 158 1.73 11.83 3.54
CA THR A 158 0.39 11.36 3.12
C THR A 158 -0.04 10.12 3.90
N LEU A 159 0.84 9.13 4.04
CA LEU A 159 0.60 7.89 4.78
C LEU A 159 0.24 8.18 6.24
N ALA A 160 1.04 9.01 6.91
CA ALA A 160 0.83 9.35 8.31
C ALA A 160 -0.50 10.09 8.51
N ASP A 161 -0.76 11.12 7.72
CA ASP A 161 -1.97 11.94 7.83
C ASP A 161 -3.23 11.15 7.53
N LYS A 162 -3.22 10.34 6.46
CA LYS A 162 -4.38 9.51 6.11
C LYS A 162 -4.69 8.45 7.15
N PHE A 163 -3.70 7.72 7.61
CA PHE A 163 -3.97 6.71 8.65
C PHE A 163 -4.34 7.34 9.99
N ASN A 164 -3.82 8.53 10.34
CA ASN A 164 -4.30 9.27 11.50
C ASN A 164 -5.80 9.57 11.40
N GLN A 165 -6.27 10.06 10.25
CA GLN A 165 -7.68 10.37 10.01
C GLN A 165 -8.55 9.11 10.00
N LEU A 166 -8.14 8.07 9.26
CA LEU A 166 -8.86 6.79 9.19
C LEU A 166 -9.02 6.14 10.57
N ILE A 167 -7.96 6.14 11.39
CA ILE A 167 -7.99 5.58 12.75
C ILE A 167 -9.00 6.35 13.62
N LEU A 168 -9.05 7.67 13.53
CA LEU A 168 -10.01 8.48 14.28
C LEU A 168 -11.45 8.20 13.84
N ASN A 169 -11.68 8.12 12.53
CA ASN A 169 -12.99 7.87 11.94
C ASN A 169 -13.53 6.50 12.35
N VAL A 170 -12.74 5.43 12.14
CA VAL A 170 -13.17 4.07 12.47
C VAL A 170 -13.38 3.86 13.96
N SER A 171 -12.50 4.45 14.80
CA SER A 171 -12.62 4.33 16.26
C SER A 171 -13.81 5.13 16.80
N SER A 172 -14.26 6.17 16.09
CA SER A 172 -15.48 6.93 16.43
C SER A 172 -16.78 6.27 15.99
N SER A 173 -16.69 5.30 15.07
CA SER A 173 -17.86 4.67 14.48
C SER A 173 -18.56 3.73 15.47
N SER A 174 -19.89 3.79 15.48
CA SER A 174 -20.76 2.82 16.15
C SER A 174 -21.30 1.74 15.19
N LEU A 175 -20.94 1.79 13.91
CA LEU A 175 -21.46 0.90 12.88
C LEU A 175 -20.59 -0.36 12.75
N VAL A 176 -21.24 -1.53 12.71
CA VAL A 176 -20.62 -2.80 12.36
C VAL A 176 -20.78 -3.03 10.85
N PRO A 177 -19.72 -3.41 10.11
CA PRO A 177 -18.33 -3.58 10.56
C PRO A 177 -17.63 -2.24 10.83
N TYR A 178 -16.75 -2.18 11.83
CA TYR A 178 -15.89 -1.03 12.08
C TYR A 178 -14.86 -0.93 10.96
N PHE A 179 -15.27 -0.44 9.80
CA PHE A 179 -14.49 -0.37 8.57
C PHE A 179 -14.58 1.03 7.98
N VAL A 180 -13.45 1.56 7.53
CA VAL A 180 -13.36 2.80 6.77
C VAL A 180 -12.33 2.61 5.68
N GLU A 181 -12.67 3.03 4.47
CA GLU A 181 -11.77 3.14 3.33
C GLU A 181 -11.72 4.58 2.82
N ASP A 182 -10.60 4.94 2.21
CA ASP A 182 -10.39 6.22 1.54
C ASP A 182 -9.56 6.00 0.28
N GLN A 183 -9.79 6.87 -0.71
CA GLN A 183 -9.08 6.86 -1.98
C GLN A 183 -8.71 8.31 -2.32
N GLU A 184 -7.41 8.57 -2.41
CA GLU A 184 -6.88 9.90 -2.67
C GLU A 184 -5.98 9.89 -3.90
N ARG A 185 -6.11 10.93 -4.73
CA ARG A 185 -5.24 11.14 -5.89
C ARG A 185 -4.20 12.20 -5.55
N VAL A 186 -2.93 11.83 -5.52
CA VAL A 186 -1.81 12.72 -5.22
C VAL A 186 -1.12 13.12 -6.52
N THR A 187 -1.28 14.38 -6.92
CA THR A 187 -0.70 14.94 -8.15
C THR A 187 0.58 15.70 -7.87
N GLN A 188 1.67 15.33 -8.55
CA GLN A 188 3.00 15.93 -8.47
C GLN A 188 3.66 15.95 -9.86
N GLU A 189 4.66 16.83 -10.06
CA GLU A 189 5.41 16.93 -11.33
C GLU A 189 6.01 15.59 -11.76
N GLU A 190 6.60 14.86 -10.82
CA GLU A 190 7.05 13.48 -11.01
C GLU A 190 6.45 12.57 -9.94
N GLY A 191 6.05 11.36 -10.36
CA GLY A 191 5.56 10.34 -9.44
C GLY A 191 4.16 10.61 -8.88
N SER A 192 3.23 11.12 -9.69
CA SER A 192 1.81 11.16 -9.31
C SER A 192 1.27 9.75 -9.06
N TYR A 193 0.46 9.57 -8.02
CA TYR A 193 -0.08 8.26 -7.62
C TYR A 193 -1.51 8.35 -7.08
N GLU A 194 -2.21 7.24 -7.15
CA GLU A 194 -3.48 7.00 -6.48
C GLU A 194 -3.22 6.19 -5.23
N PHE A 195 -3.78 6.61 -4.10
CA PHE A 195 -3.58 6.00 -2.80
C PHE A 195 -4.90 5.44 -2.29
N GLU A 196 -5.01 4.12 -2.31
CA GLU A 196 -6.13 3.39 -1.73
C GLU A 196 -5.73 2.92 -0.34
N SER A 197 -6.55 3.22 0.66
CA SER A 197 -6.26 2.88 2.04
C SER A 197 -7.51 2.45 2.78
N MET A 198 -7.36 1.49 3.69
CA MET A 198 -8.46 1.00 4.52
C MET A 198 -7.98 0.54 5.89
N VAL A 199 -8.88 0.67 6.86
CA VAL A 199 -8.71 0.18 8.23
C VAL A 199 -9.96 -0.56 8.68
N GLN A 200 -9.76 -1.60 9.48
CA GLN A 200 -10.86 -2.35 10.07
C GLN A 200 -10.56 -2.77 11.50
N CYS A 201 -11.56 -2.74 12.38
CA CYS A 201 -11.49 -3.30 13.72
C CYS A 201 -12.51 -4.43 13.91
N SER A 202 -12.15 -5.40 14.74
CA SER A 202 -13.03 -6.51 15.10
C SER A 202 -14.23 -6.02 15.93
N PRO A 203 -15.47 -6.36 15.55
CA PRO A 203 -16.64 -6.08 16.38
C PRO A 203 -16.49 -6.81 17.73
N GLY A 204 -16.63 -6.07 18.83
CA GLY A 204 -16.37 -6.55 20.20
C GLY A 204 -15.18 -5.87 20.88
N LEU A 205 -14.33 -5.17 20.12
CA LEU A 205 -13.27 -4.32 20.65
C LEU A 205 -13.81 -2.91 20.91
N ASP A 206 -13.44 -2.29 22.04
CA ASP A 206 -13.82 -0.91 22.31
C ASP A 206 -13.00 0.09 21.47
N ARG A 207 -13.43 1.36 21.50
CA ARG A 207 -12.81 2.47 20.78
C ARG A 207 -11.31 2.62 21.06
N LEU A 208 -10.90 2.55 22.32
CA LEU A 208 -9.51 2.75 22.73
C LEU A 208 -8.63 1.60 22.21
N ASN A 209 -9.09 0.37 22.42
CA ASN A 209 -8.38 -0.83 21.98
C ASN A 209 -8.31 -0.94 20.45
N CYS A 210 -9.34 -0.49 19.72
CA CYS A 210 -9.30 -0.36 18.26
C CYS A 210 -8.21 0.62 17.82
N THR A 211 -8.15 1.80 18.43
CA THR A 211 -7.08 2.79 18.16
C THR A 211 -5.70 2.19 18.45
N VAL A 212 -5.51 1.53 19.59
CA VAL A 212 -4.22 0.92 19.95
C VAL A 212 -3.80 -0.15 18.93
N CYS A 213 -4.73 -1.00 18.50
CA CYS A 213 -4.45 -2.03 17.50
C CYS A 213 -4.01 -1.43 16.15
N LEU A 214 -4.73 -0.44 15.64
CA LEU A 214 -4.40 0.19 14.36
C LEU A 214 -3.11 1.02 14.43
N ARG A 215 -2.83 1.66 15.57
CA ARG A 215 -1.54 2.33 15.81
C ARG A 215 -0.38 1.35 15.82
N PHE A 216 -0.56 0.17 16.41
CA PHE A 216 0.41 -0.91 16.31
C PHE A 216 0.62 -1.32 14.84
N ALA A 217 -0.46 -1.48 14.07
CA ALA A 217 -0.37 -1.83 12.66
C ALA A 217 0.38 -0.77 11.82
N LEU A 218 0.10 0.51 12.04
CA LEU A 218 0.78 1.63 11.38
C LEU A 218 2.28 1.68 11.73
N LEU A 219 2.61 1.47 13.01
CA LEU A 219 4.01 1.42 13.46
C LEU A 219 4.78 0.30 12.74
N ARG A 220 4.14 -0.85 12.50
CA ARG A 220 4.76 -1.97 11.77
C ARG A 220 5.09 -1.61 10.32
N VAL A 221 4.25 -0.83 9.63
CA VAL A 221 4.57 -0.30 8.28
C VAL A 221 5.84 0.54 8.33
N SER A 222 5.90 1.50 9.25
CA SER A 222 7.00 2.48 9.31
C SER A 222 8.36 1.86 9.66
N THR A 223 8.38 0.74 10.39
CA THR A 223 9.61 0.18 10.96
C THR A 223 10.20 -0.99 10.19
N CYS A 224 9.44 -1.67 9.31
CA CYS A 224 9.92 -2.93 8.74
C CYS A 224 10.47 -2.85 7.32
N CYS A 225 10.06 -1.87 6.50
CA CYS A 225 9.94 -2.16 5.07
C CYS A 225 10.22 -0.99 4.10
N GLY A 226 10.84 0.11 4.56
CA GLY A 226 11.30 1.17 3.66
C GLY A 226 10.20 1.86 2.83
N LEU A 227 9.02 2.07 3.42
CA LEU A 227 7.83 2.67 2.78
C LEU A 227 7.43 1.96 1.47
N PRO A 228 6.93 0.72 1.55
CA PRO A 228 6.55 -0.04 0.37
C PRO A 228 5.32 0.59 -0.31
N SER A 229 5.20 0.41 -1.62
CA SER A 229 4.05 0.87 -2.43
C SER A 229 2.71 0.23 -2.02
N SER A 230 2.73 -0.91 -1.34
CA SER A 230 1.55 -1.51 -0.72
C SER A 230 1.92 -2.25 0.55
N ALA A 231 1.04 -2.26 1.54
CA ALA A 231 1.16 -3.10 2.71
C ALA A 231 -0.19 -3.61 3.22
N LEU A 232 -0.18 -4.77 3.86
CA LEU A 232 -1.26 -5.35 4.64
C LEU A 232 -0.70 -5.77 6.00
N ILE A 233 -1.22 -5.18 7.07
CA ILE A 233 -1.01 -5.65 8.44
C ILE A 233 -2.34 -6.20 8.93
N PHE A 234 -2.41 -7.52 9.16
CA PHE A 234 -3.62 -8.19 9.59
C PHE A 234 -3.38 -8.89 10.94
N THR A 235 -4.05 -8.44 11.98
CA THR A 235 -4.02 -9.02 13.33
C THR A 235 -5.36 -9.69 13.64
N PRO A 236 -5.51 -10.42 14.77
CA PRO A 236 -6.80 -10.96 15.18
C PRO A 236 -7.87 -9.90 15.48
N LYS A 237 -7.48 -8.62 15.64
CA LYS A 237 -8.35 -7.55 16.13
C LYS A 237 -8.45 -6.32 15.23
N CYS A 238 -7.52 -6.14 14.31
CA CYS A 238 -7.58 -5.07 13.33
C CYS A 238 -6.79 -5.40 12.05
N LEU A 239 -7.18 -4.72 10.98
CA LEU A 239 -6.56 -4.74 9.67
C LEU A 239 -6.20 -3.32 9.26
N LEU A 240 -5.00 -3.15 8.70
CA LEU A 240 -4.56 -1.93 8.02
C LEU A 240 -4.03 -2.34 6.66
N ARG A 241 -4.56 -1.76 5.59
CA ARG A 241 -4.13 -2.05 4.23
C ARG A 241 -4.04 -0.76 3.42
N TYR A 242 -3.03 -0.68 2.55
CA TYR A 242 -2.97 0.32 1.51
C TYR A 242 -2.28 -0.19 0.25
N ARG A 243 -2.51 0.51 -0.86
CA ARG A 243 -1.83 0.33 -2.13
C ARG A 243 -1.71 1.67 -2.86
N THR A 244 -0.58 1.87 -3.53
CA THR A 244 -0.37 2.95 -4.48
C THR A 244 -0.41 2.44 -5.92
N SER A 245 -1.11 3.15 -6.80
CA SER A 245 -1.11 2.91 -8.24
C SER A 245 -0.51 4.12 -8.95
N ALA A 246 0.56 3.93 -9.73
CA ALA A 246 1.18 5.03 -10.46
C ALA A 246 0.22 5.58 -11.53
N LEU A 247 0.11 6.90 -11.61
CA LEU A 247 -0.60 7.57 -12.70
C LEU A 247 0.36 7.75 -13.86
N SER A 248 -0.15 7.57 -15.09
CA SER A 248 0.58 7.98 -16.29
C SER A 248 0.95 9.46 -16.17
N SER A 249 2.23 9.79 -16.38
CA SER A 249 2.64 11.18 -16.54
C SER A 249 1.93 11.77 -17.76
N PRO A 250 1.54 13.06 -17.74
CA PRO A 250 1.16 13.74 -18.96
C PRO A 250 2.33 13.61 -19.96
N PRO A 251 2.06 13.36 -21.26
CA PRO A 251 3.12 13.31 -22.24
C PRO A 251 3.95 14.60 -22.18
N PRO A 252 5.28 14.53 -22.28
CA PRO A 252 6.10 15.74 -22.32
C PRO A 252 5.58 16.63 -23.45
N LEU A 253 5.42 17.92 -23.15
CA LEU A 253 5.08 18.93 -24.15
C LEU A 253 6.06 18.75 -25.32
N SER A 254 5.54 18.46 -26.52
CA SER A 254 6.35 18.28 -27.72
C SER A 254 7.35 19.43 -27.83
N PRO A 255 8.64 19.16 -28.11
CA PRO A 255 9.61 20.23 -28.25
C PRO A 255 9.12 21.21 -29.31
N SER A 256 9.10 22.50 -28.97
CA SER A 256 8.76 23.56 -29.92
C SER A 256 9.62 23.42 -31.18
N PRO A 257 9.06 23.58 -32.39
CA PRO A 257 9.82 23.43 -33.62
C PRO A 257 11.06 24.35 -33.57
N PRO A 258 12.22 23.86 -34.04
CA PRO A 258 13.43 24.67 -34.06
C PRO A 258 13.17 25.96 -34.84
N PRO A 259 13.75 27.11 -34.43
CA PRO A 259 13.66 28.33 -35.21
C PRO A 259 14.11 28.06 -36.65
N PRO A 260 13.45 28.65 -37.67
CA PRO A 260 13.78 28.40 -39.06
C PRO A 260 15.26 28.69 -39.29
N LEU A 261 15.97 27.73 -39.90
CA LEU A 261 17.36 27.89 -40.30
C LEU A 261 17.45 29.13 -41.20
N SER A 262 18.16 30.15 -40.72
CA SER A 262 18.52 31.30 -41.54
C SER A 262 19.35 30.81 -42.72
N PHE A 263 18.83 31.03 -43.94
CA PHE A 263 19.55 30.71 -45.18
C PHE A 263 20.92 31.40 -45.21
N PRO A 264 21.97 30.73 -45.71
CA PRO A 264 23.26 31.37 -45.92
C PRO A 264 23.12 32.54 -46.90
N PRO A 265 23.84 33.65 -46.68
CA PRO A 265 23.78 34.80 -47.58
C PRO A 265 24.29 34.42 -48.98
N ALA A 266 23.62 34.96 -50.00
CA ALA A 266 23.97 34.78 -51.40
C ALA A 266 25.42 35.24 -51.69
N PRO A 267 26.13 34.59 -52.64
CA PRO A 267 27.48 34.97 -52.99
C PRO A 267 27.53 36.41 -53.56
N PRO A 268 28.57 37.19 -53.23
CA PRO A 268 28.67 38.57 -53.71
C PRO A 268 28.95 38.60 -55.22
N SER A 269 28.26 39.52 -55.91
CA SER A 269 28.60 39.91 -57.29
C SER A 269 29.93 40.68 -57.34
N PRO A 270 30.62 40.72 -58.49
CA PRO A 270 31.95 41.30 -58.58
C PRO A 270 31.90 42.83 -58.43
N ALA A 271 32.58 43.36 -57.42
CA ALA A 271 32.74 44.80 -57.24
C ALA A 271 33.91 45.34 -58.07
N LEU A 272 33.64 46.42 -58.79
CA LEU A 272 34.62 47.20 -59.55
C LEU A 272 35.59 47.94 -58.61
N PHE A 273 36.86 47.94 -59.01
CA PHE A 273 37.97 48.64 -58.38
C PHE A 273 37.73 50.15 -58.30
N PHE A 274 37.86 50.72 -57.09
CA PHE A 274 38.21 52.13 -56.91
C PHE A 274 39.27 52.29 -55.81
N PRO A 275 40.21 53.25 -55.94
CA PRO A 275 41.41 53.36 -55.13
C PRO A 275 41.16 54.08 -53.78
N PRO A 276 42.08 53.93 -52.80
CA PRO A 276 41.84 54.30 -51.41
C PRO A 276 42.27 55.74 -51.11
N PRO A 277 41.80 56.30 -49.98
CA PRO A 277 42.65 57.20 -49.23
C PRO A 277 42.79 56.88 -47.72
N ALA A 278 44.05 57.01 -47.32
CA ALA A 278 44.62 57.59 -46.10
C ALA A 278 44.22 57.08 -44.69
N LEU A 279 45.27 56.60 -44.03
CA LEU A 279 45.42 56.24 -42.63
C LEU A 279 45.04 57.34 -41.64
N SER A 280 44.38 56.94 -40.55
CA SER A 280 44.47 57.60 -39.25
C SER A 280 44.53 56.56 -38.12
N GLN A 281 45.18 56.96 -37.03
CA GLN A 281 45.88 56.17 -36.00
C GLN A 281 45.01 55.28 -35.08
N PRO A 282 45.63 54.32 -34.35
CA PRO A 282 44.92 53.31 -33.57
C PRO A 282 44.63 53.76 -32.12
N PRO A 283 43.50 53.31 -31.52
CA PRO A 283 43.34 53.28 -30.07
C PRO A 283 43.88 51.98 -29.44
N PRO A 284 44.23 52.00 -28.13
CA PRO A 284 45.02 50.97 -27.44
C PRO A 284 44.29 49.64 -27.18
N PRO A 285 45.01 48.55 -26.85
CA PRO A 285 44.45 47.20 -26.76
C PRO A 285 43.57 47.01 -25.52
N LEU A 286 42.43 46.34 -25.70
CA LEU A 286 41.67 45.74 -24.60
C LEU A 286 42.24 44.36 -24.30
N VAL A 287 42.80 44.23 -23.09
CA VAL A 287 43.24 42.97 -22.51
C VAL A 287 42.03 42.27 -21.88
N PHE A 288 41.66 41.09 -22.41
CA PHE A 288 40.77 40.16 -21.73
C PHE A 288 41.60 39.29 -20.78
N THR A 289 41.34 39.40 -19.47
CA THR A 289 41.76 38.39 -18.49
C THR A 289 40.55 37.58 -18.04
N ARG A 290 40.73 36.27 -18.09
CA ARG A 290 39.83 35.22 -17.59
C ARG A 290 40.02 35.10 -16.06
N PRO A 291 38.91 34.92 -15.33
CA PRO A 291 38.84 33.92 -14.24
C PRO A 291 37.80 32.86 -14.67
N GLN A 292 38.14 31.61 -14.98
CA GLN A 292 38.50 30.51 -14.06
C GLN A 292 37.60 30.40 -12.83
N ASP A 293 36.79 29.34 -12.90
CA ASP A 293 36.35 28.45 -11.83
C ASP A 293 35.05 28.77 -11.10
N VAL A 294 34.03 28.06 -11.59
CA VAL A 294 32.88 27.53 -10.84
C VAL A 294 33.40 26.54 -9.78
N PRO A 295 33.04 26.64 -8.49
CA PRO A 295 33.44 25.64 -7.52
C PRO A 295 32.59 24.38 -7.68
N SER A 296 33.32 23.28 -7.87
CA SER A 296 32.91 21.91 -7.68
C SER A 296 32.39 21.63 -6.26
N LEU A 297 31.53 20.61 -6.15
CA LEU A 297 31.13 19.96 -4.89
C LEU A 297 32.36 19.48 -4.09
N CYS A 298 32.73 20.25 -3.06
CA CYS A 298 33.27 19.81 -1.76
C CYS A 298 33.73 21.07 -0.99
N GLY A 299 33.01 21.49 0.05
CA GLY A 299 33.39 22.69 0.80
C GLY A 299 32.77 22.76 2.19
N THR A 300 33.54 23.27 3.15
CA THR A 300 33.16 23.56 4.53
C THR A 300 32.13 24.70 4.56
N PHE A 301 30.94 24.47 5.10
CA PHE A 301 29.93 25.51 5.25
C PHE A 301 30.15 26.27 6.54
N SER A 302 30.36 27.59 6.47
CA SER A 302 30.48 28.46 7.63
C SER A 302 29.21 29.28 7.84
N PHE A 303 28.57 29.14 9.00
CA PHE A 303 27.41 29.91 9.41
C PHE A 303 27.82 30.97 10.44
N ASN A 304 27.39 32.22 10.24
CA ASN A 304 27.51 33.25 11.26
C ASN A 304 26.39 33.06 12.29
N VAL A 305 26.73 33.04 13.59
CA VAL A 305 25.76 33.07 14.68
C VAL A 305 25.48 34.54 15.00
N ILE A 306 24.25 34.97 14.75
CA ILE A 306 23.82 36.37 14.88
C ILE A 306 22.88 36.47 16.09
N LYS A 307 23.08 37.46 16.97
CA LYS A 307 22.14 37.81 18.05
C LYS A 307 21.81 39.30 17.93
N GLY A 308 20.60 39.61 17.45
CA GLY A 308 20.26 40.98 17.05
C GLY A 308 20.96 41.36 15.74
N ASN A 309 21.63 42.52 15.71
CA ASN A 309 22.41 43.00 14.55
C ASN A 309 23.92 42.76 14.67
N GLU A 310 24.39 42.04 15.68
CA GLU A 310 25.82 41.74 15.86
C GLU A 310 26.14 40.25 15.69
N ILE A 311 27.27 39.98 15.00
CA ILE A 311 27.78 38.62 14.72
C ILE A 311 28.67 38.19 15.89
N PHE A 312 28.22 37.16 16.61
CA PHE A 312 28.88 36.66 17.83
C PHE A 312 29.87 35.52 17.58
N GLY A 313 29.87 34.91 16.39
CA GLY A 313 30.83 33.85 16.04
C GLY A 313 30.52 33.14 14.72
N ARG A 314 31.43 32.25 14.28
CA ARG A 314 31.28 31.41 13.08
C ARG A 314 31.35 29.92 13.43
N ILE A 315 30.40 29.13 12.92
CA ILE A 315 30.39 27.66 13.01
C ILE A 315 30.70 27.10 11.63
N ALA A 316 31.69 26.21 11.52
CA ALA A 316 32.08 25.57 10.26
C ALA A 316 31.75 24.06 10.29
N ILE A 317 31.03 23.54 9.29
CA ILE A 317 30.66 22.12 9.16
C ILE A 317 31.30 21.54 7.90
N THR A 318 32.04 20.44 8.05
CA THR A 318 32.69 19.70 6.96
C THR A 318 32.01 18.35 6.77
N MET A 319 31.47 18.08 5.57
CA MET A 319 30.95 16.77 5.21
C MET A 319 31.98 16.03 4.35
N THR A 320 32.60 14.98 4.90
CA THR A 320 33.36 13.98 4.12
C THR A 320 32.48 12.76 3.87
N ALA A 321 32.36 12.39 2.60
CA ALA A 321 31.65 11.20 2.13
C ALA A 321 32.34 9.90 2.62
N LEU A 322 31.56 8.95 3.11
CA LEU A 322 32.00 7.57 3.38
C LEU A 322 31.35 6.64 2.37
N VAL A 323 32.12 6.13 1.41
CA VAL A 323 31.78 4.96 0.59
C VAL A 323 32.74 3.83 0.95
N PHE A 324 32.16 2.64 1.11
CA PHE A 324 32.73 1.35 1.48
C PHE A 324 33.95 0.89 0.66
N ALA A 325 34.94 0.29 1.34
CA ALA A 325 35.65 -0.91 0.88
C ALA A 325 36.38 -1.62 2.06
N LEU A 326 36.39 -2.95 2.02
CA LEU A 326 36.85 -3.92 3.03
C LEU A 326 38.37 -3.90 3.32
N VAL A 327 38.79 -4.43 4.48
CA VAL A 327 39.73 -5.58 4.68
C VAL A 327 40.16 -5.71 6.16
N ASN A 328 39.90 -6.90 6.72
CA ASN A 328 40.50 -7.67 7.84
C ASN A 328 41.32 -6.97 8.95
N LEU A 329 40.84 -7.08 10.19
CA LEU A 329 41.37 -7.94 11.27
C LEU A 329 40.33 -8.09 12.40
#